data_AF-A0A496TGQ6-F1
#
_entry.id   AF-A0A496TGQ6-F1
#
_cell.length_a   1.000
_cell.length_b   1.000
_cell.length_c   1.000
_cell.angle_alpha   90.00
_cell.angle_beta   90.00
_cell.angle_gamma   90.00
#
_symmetry.space_group_name_H-M   'P 1'
#
loop_
_entity.id
_entity.type
_entity.pdbx_description
1 polymer ?
#
loop_
_entity_poly.entity_id
_entity_poly.type
_entity_poly.pdbx_seq_one_letter_code
_entity_poly.pdbx_strand_id
1 'polypeptide(L)'
;MRIAYPKRSKFLKPCEDAIRKNKKFLLAGFPILIKLSPQGYNGKFHVNIDKNSNSFKVDWKNPDPTRFPVRVKAAAYALYKMGFYGSFIISHETGILTIQPISLSLDNKNNSKECVEPIDLQKKDDIEKSPSELLTVYKKFEPEGGSKDIRVKFLLEFGKTINPRELFPVLHDDAALLIGKNPFAFALAAALDRGTRAEIIWTIPYYLQKEIGELKPAFFVDEDINEIKKIIQKLPIKPRYVNDAPRTIKELSEIVVNEFNGDASKIWKNKSAEEVKTTFQRVHGVGPGISSMIVLLLERCFGIHFNDLDHRNMNVKPDIHIIRVFGRLGFISQPNEKEVLEAARKFSPEYPGAIDAPVWVIGRKWCTADTPQCIHCPVNEVCPKNITFNNLNENGGVD
;
A
#
# COMPACT_ATOMS: atom_id res chain seq x y z
N MET A 1 -25.40 -13.08 -7.39
CA MET A 1 -26.36 -14.02 -6.76
C MET A 1 -26.60 -13.68 -5.30
N ARG A 2 -27.57 -14.32 -4.61
CA ARG A 2 -27.79 -14.12 -3.16
C ARG A 2 -27.27 -15.30 -2.34
N ILE A 3 -26.69 -14.99 -1.17
CA ILE A 3 -26.14 -15.94 -0.22
C ILE A 3 -26.81 -15.72 1.14
N ALA A 4 -27.38 -16.77 1.73
CA ALA A 4 -27.97 -16.70 3.06
C ALA A 4 -26.91 -16.49 4.16
N TYR A 5 -27.27 -15.78 5.23
CA TYR A 5 -26.41 -15.65 6.40
C TYR A 5 -26.21 -17.02 7.09
N PRO A 6 -25.01 -17.31 7.62
CA PRO A 6 -24.73 -18.58 8.26
C PRO A 6 -25.47 -18.70 9.60
N LYS A 7 -26.09 -19.86 9.87
CA LYS A 7 -26.67 -20.17 11.19
C LYS A 7 -25.60 -20.27 12.29
N ARG A 8 -24.42 -20.80 11.95
CA ARG A 8 -23.25 -20.95 12.84
C ARG A 8 -21.95 -20.74 12.06
N SER A 9 -20.96 -20.10 12.66
CA SER A 9 -19.61 -20.00 12.10
C SER A 9 -18.59 -19.70 13.19
N LYS A 10 -17.49 -20.48 13.23
CA LYS A 10 -16.36 -20.22 14.14
C LYS A 10 -15.63 -18.90 13.86
N PHE A 11 -15.85 -18.31 12.69
CA PHE A 11 -15.24 -17.04 12.28
C PHE A 11 -16.10 -15.82 12.62
N LEU A 12 -17.35 -16.01 13.05
CA LEU A 12 -18.28 -14.90 13.32
C LEU A 12 -17.78 -14.01 14.46
N LYS A 13 -17.42 -14.60 15.60
CA LYS A 13 -16.98 -13.87 16.78
C LYS A 13 -15.72 -13.02 16.54
N PRO A 14 -14.64 -13.56 15.91
CA PRO A 14 -13.50 -12.73 15.48
C PRO A 14 -13.88 -11.56 14.57
N CYS A 15 -14.85 -11.75 13.65
CA CYS A 15 -15.30 -10.67 12.78
C CYS A 15 -16.07 -9.60 13.55
N GLU A 16 -17.00 -9.99 14.42
CA GLU A 16 -17.75 -9.05 15.27
C GLU A 16 -16.82 -8.24 16.17
N ASP A 17 -15.82 -8.88 16.78
CA ASP A 17 -14.89 -8.20 17.68
C ASP A 17 -14.00 -7.21 16.92
N ALA A 18 -13.54 -7.56 15.72
CA ALA A 18 -12.79 -6.65 14.86
C ALA A 18 -13.63 -5.47 14.35
N ILE A 19 -14.87 -5.71 13.92
CA ILE A 19 -15.79 -4.64 13.51
C ILE A 19 -16.11 -3.72 14.68
N ARG A 20 -16.30 -4.27 15.90
CA ARG A 20 -16.56 -3.47 17.10
C ARG A 20 -15.40 -2.56 17.43
N LYS A 21 -14.18 -3.10 17.44
CA LYS A 21 -12.96 -2.36 17.73
C LYS A 21 -12.69 -1.26 16.69
N ASN A 22 -13.04 -1.50 15.44
CA ASN A 22 -12.73 -0.61 14.32
C ASN A 22 -13.98 0.08 13.73
N LYS A 23 -15.05 0.25 14.51
CA LYS A 23 -16.33 0.80 14.05
C LYS A 23 -16.16 2.17 13.38
N LYS A 24 -15.36 3.05 14.00
CA LYS A 24 -15.08 4.41 13.48
C LYS A 24 -14.40 4.36 12.10
N PHE A 25 -13.47 3.43 11.89
CA PHE A 25 -12.77 3.26 10.61
C PHE A 25 -13.73 2.83 9.49
N LEU A 26 -14.59 1.85 9.75
CA LEU A 26 -15.60 1.42 8.78
C LEU A 26 -16.57 2.55 8.42
N LEU A 27 -17.01 3.35 9.40
CA LEU A 27 -17.89 4.50 9.15
C LEU A 27 -17.20 5.59 8.32
N ALA A 28 -15.90 5.79 8.52
CA ALA A 28 -15.09 6.72 7.75
C ALA A 28 -14.64 6.15 6.38
N GLY A 29 -15.10 4.96 6.00
CA GLY A 29 -14.79 4.34 4.70
C GLY A 29 -13.45 3.62 4.62
N PHE A 30 -12.74 3.44 5.73
CA PHE A 30 -11.46 2.74 5.77
C PHE A 30 -11.61 1.22 5.87
N PRO A 31 -10.65 0.45 5.31
CA PRO A 31 -10.65 -0.99 5.44
C PRO A 31 -10.30 -1.44 6.86
N ILE A 32 -10.80 -2.60 7.25
CA ILE A 32 -10.38 -3.29 8.47
C ILE A 32 -9.84 -4.68 8.15
N LEU A 33 -8.79 -5.09 8.87
CA LEU A 33 -8.14 -6.38 8.69
C LEU A 33 -8.40 -7.28 9.89
N ILE A 34 -8.71 -8.55 9.60
CA ILE A 34 -9.08 -9.56 10.58
C ILE A 34 -8.14 -10.75 10.38
N LYS A 35 -7.28 -11.01 11.37
CA LYS A 35 -6.40 -12.18 11.34
C LYS A 35 -7.18 -13.42 11.76
N LEU A 36 -7.21 -14.39 10.87
CA LEU A 36 -7.80 -15.72 11.04
C LEU A 36 -6.70 -16.78 10.87
N SER A 37 -7.06 -18.07 10.99
CA SER A 37 -6.10 -19.15 10.72
C SER A 37 -5.62 -19.11 9.26
N PRO A 38 -4.34 -19.45 8.96
CA PRO A 38 -3.71 -19.19 7.66
C PRO A 38 -4.33 -19.92 6.45
N GLN A 39 -5.07 -21.00 6.67
CA GLN A 39 -5.70 -21.81 5.62
C GLN A 39 -6.98 -21.15 5.08
N GLY A 40 -7.47 -21.54 3.90
CA GLY A 40 -8.80 -21.17 3.41
C GLY A 40 -8.80 -20.60 2.00
N TYR A 41 -9.99 -20.45 1.42
CA TYR A 41 -10.15 -19.97 0.05
C TYR A 41 -9.73 -18.51 -0.07
N ASN A 42 -8.75 -18.22 -0.93
CA ASN A 42 -8.35 -16.86 -1.25
C ASN A 42 -9.30 -16.28 -2.29
N GLY A 43 -9.66 -15.01 -2.15
CA GLY A 43 -10.55 -14.34 -3.09
C GLY A 43 -10.97 -12.97 -2.63
N LYS A 44 -11.57 -12.19 -3.54
CA LYS A 44 -12.10 -10.85 -3.32
C LYS A 44 -13.52 -10.81 -3.87
N PHE A 45 -14.45 -10.30 -3.08
CA PHE A 45 -15.88 -10.34 -3.38
C PHE A 45 -16.51 -8.98 -3.13
N HIS A 46 -17.32 -8.52 -4.07
CA HIS A 46 -18.25 -7.42 -3.88
C HIS A 46 -19.50 -7.96 -3.17
N VAL A 47 -19.72 -7.47 -1.95
CA VAL A 47 -20.76 -7.90 -1.03
C VAL A 47 -21.70 -6.74 -0.79
N ASN A 48 -23.00 -6.90 -1.03
CA ASN A 48 -24.01 -5.89 -0.72
C ASN A 48 -24.98 -6.42 0.35
N ILE A 49 -25.09 -5.68 1.44
CA ILE A 49 -25.83 -6.03 2.66
C ILE A 49 -27.06 -5.13 2.79
N ASP A 50 -28.25 -5.73 2.73
CA ASP A 50 -29.53 -5.05 2.84
C ASP A 50 -30.05 -5.05 4.30
N LYS A 51 -30.75 -3.99 4.72
CA LYS A 51 -31.25 -3.83 6.12
C LYS A 51 -32.30 -4.86 6.55
N ASN A 52 -33.13 -5.32 5.62
CA ASN A 52 -34.30 -6.18 5.90
C ASN A 52 -34.24 -7.51 5.13
N SER A 53 -33.06 -8.12 5.03
CA SER A 53 -32.87 -9.38 4.31
C SER A 53 -32.18 -10.42 5.19
N ASN A 54 -32.56 -11.68 5.05
CA ASN A 54 -31.87 -12.83 5.67
C ASN A 54 -30.67 -13.34 4.83
N SER A 55 -30.33 -12.60 3.77
CA SER A 55 -29.29 -12.91 2.80
C SER A 55 -28.64 -11.64 2.26
N PHE A 56 -27.47 -11.78 1.65
CA PHE A 56 -26.73 -10.68 1.03
C PHE A 56 -26.42 -10.99 -0.45
N LYS A 57 -26.19 -9.96 -1.26
CA LYS A 57 -25.84 -10.11 -2.68
C LYS A 57 -24.32 -10.18 -2.84
N VAL A 58 -23.87 -11.00 -3.78
CA VAL A 58 -22.44 -11.17 -4.13
C VAL A 58 -22.20 -11.34 -5.63
N ASP A 59 -21.01 -10.93 -6.06
CA ASP A 59 -20.40 -11.19 -7.38
C ASP A 59 -19.77 -12.60 -7.48
N TRP A 60 -20.47 -13.62 -7.00
CA TRP A 60 -20.03 -15.01 -7.08
C TRP A 60 -20.49 -15.67 -8.38
N LYS A 61 -19.56 -16.27 -9.12
CA LYS A 61 -19.81 -16.90 -10.43
C LYS A 61 -20.24 -18.37 -10.35
N ASN A 62 -19.92 -19.08 -9.27
CA ASN A 62 -20.29 -20.49 -9.15
C ASN A 62 -21.79 -20.61 -8.82
N PRO A 63 -22.57 -21.40 -9.58
CA PRO A 63 -24.01 -21.50 -9.39
C PRO A 63 -24.41 -22.13 -8.04
N ASP A 64 -23.52 -22.90 -7.40
CA ASP A 64 -23.76 -23.51 -6.09
C ASP A 64 -23.43 -22.52 -4.94
N PRO A 65 -24.44 -22.00 -4.22
CA PRO A 65 -24.24 -21.05 -3.11
C PRO A 65 -23.58 -21.68 -1.88
N THR A 66 -23.60 -23.01 -1.75
CA THR A 66 -23.00 -23.71 -0.61
C THR A 66 -21.48 -23.60 -0.63
N ARG A 67 -20.89 -23.56 -1.83
CA ARG A 67 -19.44 -23.40 -2.08
C ARG A 67 -18.88 -22.02 -1.72
N PHE A 68 -19.74 -21.03 -1.48
CA PHE A 68 -19.27 -19.66 -1.20
C PHE A 68 -18.47 -19.60 0.12
N PRO A 69 -17.33 -18.89 0.18
CA PRO A 69 -16.38 -18.98 1.30
C PRO A 69 -16.97 -18.64 2.68
N VAL A 70 -16.83 -19.57 3.63
CA VAL A 70 -17.40 -19.46 4.98
C VAL A 70 -16.87 -18.26 5.79
N ARG A 71 -15.65 -17.80 5.53
CA ARG A 71 -15.04 -16.62 6.18
C ARG A 71 -15.72 -15.33 5.72
N VAL A 72 -15.97 -15.22 4.42
CA VAL A 72 -16.66 -14.09 3.81
C VAL A 72 -18.13 -14.06 4.23
N LYS A 73 -18.79 -15.24 4.28
CA LYS A 73 -20.14 -15.38 4.87
C LYS A 73 -20.19 -14.85 6.31
N ALA A 74 -19.18 -15.19 7.13
CA ALA A 74 -19.12 -14.76 8.52
C ALA A 74 -18.92 -13.25 8.67
N ALA A 75 -18.04 -12.64 7.86
CA ALA A 75 -17.85 -11.19 7.86
C ALA A 75 -19.10 -10.43 7.39
N ALA A 76 -19.74 -10.87 6.32
CA ALA A 76 -20.99 -10.27 5.85
C ALA A 76 -22.09 -10.32 6.92
N TYR A 77 -22.17 -11.43 7.66
CA TYR A 77 -23.12 -11.55 8.75
C TYR A 77 -22.78 -10.67 9.96
N ALA A 78 -21.49 -10.58 10.31
CA ALA A 78 -21.05 -9.69 11.38
C ALA A 78 -21.38 -8.22 11.08
N LEU A 79 -21.15 -7.77 9.84
CA LEU A 79 -21.55 -6.43 9.39
C LEU A 79 -23.06 -6.19 9.56
N TYR A 80 -23.89 -7.12 9.05
CA TYR A 80 -25.34 -7.05 9.17
C TYR A 80 -25.80 -6.96 10.63
N LYS A 81 -25.29 -7.83 11.51
CA LYS A 81 -25.63 -7.84 12.95
C LYS A 81 -25.24 -6.54 13.66
N MET A 82 -24.25 -5.84 13.14
CA MET A 82 -23.73 -4.60 13.72
C MET A 82 -24.27 -3.34 13.05
N GLY A 83 -25.28 -3.49 12.17
CA GLY A 83 -25.97 -2.38 11.53
C GLY A 83 -25.21 -1.73 10.37
N PHE A 84 -24.21 -2.41 9.82
CA PHE A 84 -23.50 -1.96 8.62
C PHE A 84 -24.19 -2.50 7.36
N TYR A 85 -24.85 -1.60 6.65
CA TYR A 85 -25.57 -1.89 5.40
C TYR A 85 -24.87 -1.19 4.22
N GLY A 86 -25.10 -1.70 3.01
CA GLY A 86 -24.51 -1.16 1.78
C GLY A 86 -23.47 -2.09 1.15
N SER A 87 -22.63 -1.51 0.30
CA SER A 87 -21.67 -2.24 -0.53
C SER A 87 -20.29 -2.28 0.12
N PHE A 88 -19.68 -3.46 0.12
CA PHE A 88 -18.36 -3.73 0.68
C PHE A 88 -17.55 -4.59 -0.28
N ILE A 89 -16.24 -4.40 -0.27
CA ILE A 89 -15.28 -5.37 -0.77
C ILE A 89 -14.85 -6.21 0.42
N ILE A 90 -15.06 -7.52 0.37
CA ILE A 90 -14.54 -8.46 1.37
C ILE A 90 -13.56 -9.40 0.67
N SER A 91 -12.30 -9.41 1.13
CA SER A 91 -11.27 -10.28 0.58
C SER A 91 -10.63 -11.15 1.65
N HIS A 92 -10.18 -12.33 1.26
CA HIS A 92 -9.39 -13.21 2.10
C HIS A 92 -8.10 -13.60 1.37
N GLU A 93 -6.96 -13.47 2.04
CA GLU A 93 -5.67 -13.91 1.53
C GLU A 93 -4.80 -14.42 2.67
N THR A 94 -4.41 -15.69 2.63
CA THR A 94 -3.42 -16.30 3.56
C THR A 94 -3.76 -16.11 5.06
N GLY A 95 -5.03 -16.20 5.42
CA GLY A 95 -5.50 -16.01 6.80
C GLY A 95 -5.86 -14.58 7.17
N ILE A 96 -5.69 -13.61 6.27
CA ILE A 96 -6.08 -12.22 6.50
C ILE A 96 -7.39 -11.96 5.76
N LEU A 97 -8.44 -11.63 6.50
CA LEU A 97 -9.73 -11.22 5.96
C LEU A 97 -9.82 -9.69 6.03
N THR A 98 -10.04 -9.03 4.90
CA THR A 98 -10.16 -7.57 4.81
C THR A 98 -11.61 -7.21 4.48
N ILE A 99 -12.15 -6.20 5.17
CA ILE A 99 -13.47 -5.62 4.88
C ILE A 99 -13.25 -4.15 4.53
N GLN A 100 -13.64 -3.74 3.34
CA GLN A 100 -13.51 -2.38 2.83
C GLN A 100 -14.90 -1.86 2.43
N PRO A 101 -15.42 -0.80 3.06
CA PRO A 101 -16.61 -0.11 2.57
C PRO A 101 -16.40 0.43 1.16
N ILE A 102 -17.41 0.31 0.30
CA ILE A 102 -17.45 1.02 -0.98
C ILE A 102 -18.30 2.26 -0.74
N SER A 103 -17.67 3.42 -0.62
CA SER A 103 -18.40 4.69 -0.60
C SER A 103 -19.10 4.87 -1.95
N LEU A 104 -20.42 5.01 -1.94
CA LEU A 104 -21.13 5.55 -3.10
C LEU A 104 -20.71 7.01 -3.24
N SER A 105 -20.31 7.41 -4.45
CA SER A 105 -20.06 8.80 -4.80
C SER A 105 -21.23 9.67 -4.36
N LEU A 106 -20.91 10.88 -3.89
CA LEU A 106 -21.83 11.97 -3.63
C LEU A 106 -22.47 12.44 -4.94
N ASP A 107 -23.44 11.70 -5.44
CA ASP A 107 -24.42 12.16 -6.42
C ASP A 107 -25.81 11.79 -5.90
N ASN A 108 -26.39 12.72 -5.14
CA ASN A 108 -27.83 13.01 -5.10
C ASN A 108 -28.06 14.15 -4.11
N LYS A 109 -27.99 15.39 -4.63
CA LYS A 109 -28.83 16.46 -4.08
C LYS A 109 -30.29 16.05 -4.27
N ASN A 110 -31.10 16.29 -3.24
CA ASN A 110 -32.55 16.09 -3.13
C ASN A 110 -33.03 14.71 -2.64
N ASN A 111 -33.07 14.54 -1.31
CA ASN A 111 -34.36 14.54 -0.63
C ASN A 111 -34.19 14.69 0.89
N SER A 112 -34.82 15.72 1.42
CA SER A 112 -34.93 16.10 2.83
C SER A 112 -35.87 15.18 3.63
N LYS A 113 -35.71 15.23 4.98
CA LYS A 113 -36.55 14.71 6.08
C LYS A 113 -36.19 13.28 6.52
N GLU A 114 -35.92 12.95 7.78
CA GLU A 114 -36.26 13.52 9.09
C GLU A 114 -35.35 12.89 10.19
N CYS A 115 -35.00 13.70 11.20
CA CYS A 115 -34.73 13.43 12.64
C CYS A 115 -33.74 12.29 13.03
N VAL A 116 -32.73 12.51 13.88
CA VAL A 116 -32.84 12.89 15.31
C VAL A 116 -31.63 13.74 15.78
N GLU A 117 -31.89 14.68 16.67
CA GLU A 117 -30.98 15.62 17.35
C GLU A 117 -29.92 14.98 18.28
N PRO A 118 -28.87 15.73 18.68
CA PRO A 118 -27.62 15.19 19.22
C PRO A 118 -27.64 14.99 20.74
N ILE A 119 -27.03 13.88 21.19
CA ILE A 119 -26.65 13.71 22.60
C ILE A 119 -25.38 14.52 22.84
N ASP A 120 -25.53 15.55 23.67
CA ASP A 120 -24.48 16.36 24.27
C ASP A 120 -23.53 15.48 25.12
N LEU A 121 -22.24 15.47 24.76
CA LEU A 121 -21.17 15.06 25.65
C LEU A 121 -20.07 16.12 25.56
N GLN A 122 -20.20 17.11 26.43
CA GLN A 122 -19.16 18.08 26.71
C GLN A 122 -17.86 17.38 27.17
N LYS A 123 -16.77 17.81 26.53
CA LYS A 123 -15.39 17.94 27.02
C LYS A 123 -14.70 16.69 27.59
N LYS A 124 -13.80 16.14 26.78
CA LYS A 124 -12.42 15.91 27.22
C LYS A 124 -11.47 16.21 26.08
N ASP A 125 -10.52 17.09 26.37
CA ASP A 125 -9.48 17.59 25.49
C ASP A 125 -8.62 16.44 24.95
N ASP A 126 -8.65 16.27 23.63
CA ASP A 126 -7.51 15.83 22.83
C ASP A 126 -7.69 16.54 21.50
N ILE A 127 -6.75 17.44 21.18
CA ILE A 127 -6.77 18.27 19.98
C ILE A 127 -6.78 17.35 18.76
N GLU A 128 -7.98 17.15 18.20
CA GLU A 128 -8.21 16.41 16.97
C GLU A 128 -7.57 17.22 15.84
N LYS A 129 -6.36 16.83 15.45
CA LYS A 129 -5.62 17.50 14.39
C LYS A 129 -6.35 17.30 13.07
N SER A 130 -6.84 18.42 12.53
CA SER A 130 -7.49 18.57 11.23
C SER A 130 -6.77 17.77 10.11
N PRO A 131 -7.52 17.18 9.14
CA PRO A 131 -6.98 16.66 7.88
C PRO A 131 -6.04 17.60 7.11
N SER A 132 -6.07 18.91 7.40
CA SER A 132 -5.17 19.89 6.81
C SER A 132 -3.71 19.77 7.28
N GLU A 133 -3.45 19.37 8.54
CA GLU A 133 -2.07 19.15 9.01
C GLU A 133 -1.44 17.87 8.40
N LEU A 134 -2.28 16.92 8.00
CA LEU A 134 -1.89 15.65 7.39
C LEU A 134 -1.40 15.81 5.94
N LEU A 135 -1.80 16.89 5.26
CA LEU A 135 -1.38 17.24 3.89
C LEU A 135 -0.08 18.04 3.86
N THR A 136 0.24 18.80 4.92
CA THR A 136 1.42 19.69 4.96
C THR A 136 2.77 18.97 5.00
N VAL A 137 2.81 17.68 5.32
CA VAL A 137 4.06 16.90 5.43
C VAL A 137 4.56 16.40 4.07
N TYR A 138 3.65 16.08 3.15
CA TYR A 138 3.98 15.51 1.85
C TYR A 138 3.79 16.55 0.76
N LYS A 139 4.80 16.75 -0.08
CA LYS A 139 4.72 17.72 -1.17
C LYS A 139 4.16 17.06 -2.43
N LYS A 140 3.45 17.86 -3.24
CA LYS A 140 3.04 17.46 -4.58
C LYS A 140 4.30 17.29 -5.45
N PHE A 141 4.41 16.16 -6.13
CA PHE A 141 5.50 15.88 -7.05
C PHE A 141 5.12 16.32 -8.47
N GLU A 142 6.02 17.03 -9.15
CA GLU A 142 5.91 17.40 -10.56
C GLU A 142 7.10 16.79 -11.31
N PRO A 143 6.88 15.81 -12.22
CA PRO A 143 7.98 15.22 -12.99
C PRO A 143 8.57 16.23 -13.96
N GLU A 144 9.90 16.33 -13.97
CA GLU A 144 10.65 16.99 -15.03
C GLU A 144 11.01 15.99 -16.14
N GLY A 145 11.02 16.45 -17.39
CA GLY A 145 11.39 15.66 -18.57
C GLY A 145 10.21 15.12 -19.40
N GLY A 146 10.41 15.08 -20.72
CA GLY A 146 9.38 14.79 -21.73
C GLY A 146 9.72 13.58 -22.59
N SER A 147 9.12 12.42 -22.29
CA SER A 147 9.26 11.26 -23.18
C SER A 147 8.46 11.43 -24.47
N LYS A 148 9.01 10.96 -25.60
CA LYS A 148 8.29 10.86 -26.87
C LYS A 148 7.30 9.69 -26.91
N ASP A 149 7.48 8.68 -26.06
CA ASP A 149 6.62 7.49 -26.02
C ASP A 149 5.27 7.81 -25.35
N ILE A 150 4.17 7.57 -26.06
CA ILE A 150 2.82 7.87 -25.58
C ILE A 150 2.47 7.11 -24.29
N ARG A 151 2.99 5.89 -24.11
CA ARG A 151 2.75 5.09 -22.89
C ARG A 151 3.42 5.72 -21.69
N VAL A 152 4.64 6.25 -21.87
CA VAL A 152 5.35 6.97 -20.80
C VAL A 152 4.63 8.28 -20.46
N LYS A 153 4.13 9.03 -21.45
CA LYS A 153 3.32 10.23 -21.18
C LYS A 153 2.11 9.94 -20.29
N PHE A 154 1.33 8.91 -20.61
CA PHE A 154 0.19 8.50 -19.78
C PHE A 154 0.63 8.05 -18.37
N LEU A 155 1.74 7.34 -18.23
CA LEU A 155 2.29 6.97 -16.93
C LEU A 155 2.67 8.19 -16.10
N LEU A 156 3.34 9.17 -16.69
CA LEU A 156 3.76 10.40 -16.01
C LEU A 156 2.56 11.26 -15.61
N GLU A 157 1.57 11.42 -16.48
CA GLU A 157 0.32 12.13 -16.15
C GLU A 157 -0.45 11.44 -15.02
N PHE A 158 -0.61 10.12 -15.07
CA PHE A 158 -1.20 9.38 -13.96
C PHE A 158 -0.36 9.55 -12.68
N GLY A 159 0.97 9.55 -12.81
CA GLY A 159 1.91 9.75 -11.70
C GLY A 159 1.68 11.04 -10.92
N LYS A 160 1.26 12.13 -11.58
CA LYS A 160 0.93 13.42 -10.94
C LYS A 160 -0.31 13.35 -10.04
N THR A 161 -1.18 12.35 -10.26
CA THR A 161 -2.43 12.17 -9.49
C THR A 161 -2.25 11.30 -8.24
N ILE A 162 -1.10 10.64 -8.10
CA ILE A 162 -0.85 9.70 -7.01
C ILE A 162 -0.69 10.46 -5.70
N ASN A 163 -1.48 10.09 -4.71
CA ASN A 163 -1.26 10.54 -3.35
C ASN A 163 0.04 9.91 -2.81
N PRO A 164 1.02 10.69 -2.32
CA PRO A 164 2.29 10.16 -1.81
C PRO A 164 2.14 9.02 -0.79
N ARG A 165 1.08 9.04 0.04
CA ARG A 165 0.80 7.99 1.03
C ARG A 165 0.56 6.61 0.43
N GLU A 166 0.17 6.54 -0.85
CA GLU A 166 -0.01 5.26 -1.51
C GLU A 166 1.30 4.53 -1.73
N LEU A 167 2.43 5.24 -1.77
CA LEU A 167 3.77 4.71 -2.09
C LEU A 167 4.46 4.06 -0.89
N PHE A 168 3.96 4.31 0.33
CA PHE A 168 4.38 3.64 1.56
C PHE A 168 3.13 3.24 2.37
N PRO A 169 2.33 2.29 1.86
CA PRO A 169 1.04 1.98 2.46
C PRO A 169 1.26 1.42 3.88
N VAL A 170 0.37 1.77 4.81
CA VAL A 170 0.46 1.38 6.23
C VAL A 170 -0.86 0.77 6.71
N LEU A 171 -0.84 0.11 7.87
CA LEU A 171 -2.03 -0.45 8.50
C LEU A 171 -2.74 0.53 9.45
N HIS A 172 -2.06 1.59 9.89
CA HIS A 172 -2.58 2.62 10.81
C HIS A 172 -2.20 4.01 10.30
N ASP A 173 -3.12 4.97 10.37
CA ASP A 173 -2.82 6.36 9.98
C ASP A 173 -1.72 6.98 10.86
N ASP A 174 -1.65 6.61 12.14
CA ASP A 174 -0.58 7.01 13.05
C ASP A 174 0.81 6.54 12.57
N ALA A 175 0.88 5.42 11.85
CA ALA A 175 2.13 4.96 11.26
C ALA A 175 2.55 5.85 10.10
N ALA A 176 1.63 6.25 9.22
CA ALA A 176 1.92 7.22 8.16
C ALA A 176 2.37 8.56 8.75
N LEU A 177 1.69 9.04 9.80
CA LEU A 177 2.07 10.23 10.54
C LEU A 177 3.50 10.15 11.11
N LEU A 178 3.86 9.00 11.70
CA LEU A 178 5.21 8.77 12.22
C LEU A 178 6.25 8.79 11.10
N ILE A 179 6.01 8.08 9.99
CA ILE A 179 6.90 8.06 8.82
C ILE A 179 7.10 9.47 8.27
N GLY A 180 6.03 10.27 8.20
CA GLY A 180 6.10 11.65 7.73
C GLY A 180 6.91 12.59 8.64
N LYS A 181 6.88 12.38 9.96
CA LYS A 181 7.49 13.30 10.94
C LYS A 181 8.86 12.87 11.45
N ASN A 182 9.17 11.58 11.39
CA ASN A 182 10.41 11.02 11.92
C ASN A 182 11.26 10.44 10.78
N PRO A 183 12.33 11.14 10.35
CA PRO A 183 13.27 10.66 9.33
C PRO A 183 13.83 9.26 9.60
N PHE A 184 14.07 8.94 10.88
CA PHE A 184 14.56 7.61 11.26
C PHE A 184 13.47 6.54 11.08
N ALA A 185 12.19 6.86 11.34
CA ALA A 185 11.09 5.94 11.05
C ALA A 185 11.00 5.61 9.55
N PHE A 186 11.12 6.62 8.67
CA PHE A 186 11.19 6.41 7.22
C PHE A 186 12.37 5.51 6.83
N ALA A 187 13.58 5.85 7.27
CA ALA A 187 14.79 5.11 6.95
C ALA A 187 14.68 3.64 7.40
N LEU A 188 14.12 3.42 8.60
CA LEU A 188 13.93 2.10 9.19
C LEU A 188 12.91 1.25 8.41
N ALA A 189 11.74 1.81 8.08
CA ALA A 189 10.74 1.11 7.28
C ALA A 189 11.31 0.73 5.91
N ALA A 190 11.97 1.67 5.23
CA ALA A 190 12.48 1.43 3.90
C ALA A 190 13.59 0.36 3.88
N ALA A 191 14.50 0.38 4.87
CA ALA A 191 15.54 -0.64 5.01
C ALA A 191 14.99 -2.06 5.28
N LEU A 192 13.80 -2.14 5.89
CA LEU A 192 13.13 -3.41 6.19
C LEU A 192 12.22 -3.89 5.05
N ASP A 193 12.04 -3.14 3.95
CA ASP A 193 11.03 -3.38 2.91
C ASP A 193 11.41 -4.51 1.94
N ARG A 194 11.40 -5.73 2.49
CA ARG A 194 11.74 -6.97 1.79
C ARG A 194 10.92 -8.17 2.25
N GLY A 195 10.55 -9.00 1.27
CA GLY A 195 10.03 -10.35 1.48
C GLY A 195 8.59 -10.47 1.96
N THR A 196 7.88 -9.37 2.24
CA THR A 196 6.47 -9.35 2.66
C THR A 196 5.76 -8.12 2.13
N ARG A 197 4.46 -7.97 2.43
CA ARG A 197 3.64 -6.84 2.00
C ARG A 197 4.15 -5.51 2.58
N ALA A 198 4.17 -4.46 1.76
CA ALA A 198 4.58 -3.12 2.16
C ALA A 198 3.79 -2.62 3.39
N GLU A 199 2.47 -2.85 3.44
CA GLU A 199 1.60 -2.46 4.56
C GLU A 199 2.13 -2.95 5.90
N ILE A 200 2.69 -4.16 5.94
CA ILE A 200 3.25 -4.75 7.16
C ILE A 200 4.52 -4.01 7.53
N ILE A 201 5.47 -3.88 6.60
CA ILE A 201 6.79 -3.30 6.87
C ILE A 201 6.69 -1.83 7.25
N TRP A 202 5.96 -1.03 6.48
CA TRP A 202 5.86 0.41 6.71
C TRP A 202 5.12 0.76 8.02
N THR A 203 4.46 -0.23 8.64
CA THR A 203 3.88 -0.09 9.99
C THR A 203 4.85 -0.49 11.12
N ILE A 204 5.96 -1.18 10.83
CA ILE A 204 6.89 -1.67 11.87
C ILE A 204 7.46 -0.55 12.75
N PRO A 205 7.92 0.61 12.23
CA PRO A 205 8.45 1.68 13.07
C PRO A 205 7.43 2.18 14.12
N TYR A 206 6.15 2.20 13.76
CA TYR A 206 5.07 2.56 14.69
C TYR A 206 4.93 1.56 15.83
N TYR A 207 4.96 0.26 15.53
CA TYR A 207 4.89 -0.75 16.59
C TYR A 207 6.15 -0.77 17.46
N LEU A 208 7.32 -0.54 16.88
CA LEU A 208 8.56 -0.37 17.65
C LEU A 208 8.42 0.82 18.60
N GLN A 209 7.96 1.98 18.12
CA GLN A 209 7.70 3.14 18.96
C GLN A 209 6.74 2.81 20.11
N LYS A 210 5.66 2.08 19.85
CA LYS A 210 4.71 1.69 20.91
C LYS A 210 5.32 0.74 21.96
N GLU A 211 6.27 -0.10 21.57
CA GLU A 211 6.93 -1.04 22.49
C GLU A 211 8.03 -0.37 23.32
N ILE A 212 8.80 0.55 22.75
CA ILE A 212 10.00 1.13 23.38
C ILE A 212 9.80 2.59 23.87
N GLY A 213 8.65 3.20 23.58
CA GLY A 213 8.36 4.59 23.87
C GLY A 213 8.80 5.53 22.73
N GLU A 214 10.05 5.98 22.75
CA GLU A 214 10.55 6.92 21.73
C GLU A 214 11.39 6.20 20.67
N LEU A 215 11.04 6.37 19.39
CA LEU A 215 11.78 5.76 18.29
C LEU A 215 13.01 6.60 17.92
N LYS A 216 14.13 6.32 18.59
CA LYS A 216 15.43 6.96 18.37
C LYS A 216 16.49 5.93 17.98
N PRO A 217 17.44 6.29 17.10
CA PRO A 217 18.54 5.39 16.72
C PRO A 217 19.46 5.08 17.92
N ALA A 218 19.68 6.04 18.82
CA ALA A 218 20.52 5.84 20.02
C ALA A 218 20.07 4.64 20.88
N PHE A 219 18.75 4.43 21.01
CA PHE A 219 18.21 3.27 21.71
C PHE A 219 18.76 1.96 21.14
N PHE A 220 18.75 1.80 19.81
CA PHE A 220 19.19 0.55 19.17
C PHE A 220 20.72 0.38 19.11
N VAL A 221 21.47 1.48 19.19
CA VAL A 221 22.94 1.41 19.29
C VAL A 221 23.36 0.77 20.63
N ASP A 222 22.71 1.19 21.72
CA ASP A 222 23.04 0.72 23.07
C ASP A 222 22.53 -0.71 23.36
N GLU A 223 21.50 -1.16 22.64
CA GLU A 223 20.87 -2.47 22.86
C GLU A 223 21.60 -3.65 22.18
N ASP A 224 21.66 -4.80 22.85
CA ASP A 224 22.18 -6.04 22.24
C ASP A 224 21.24 -6.54 21.11
N ILE A 225 21.82 -7.19 20.10
CA ILE A 225 21.06 -7.75 18.98
C ILE A 225 19.95 -8.71 19.46
N ASN A 226 20.18 -9.47 20.53
CA ASN A 226 19.18 -10.38 21.08
C ASN A 226 18.04 -9.64 21.80
N GLU A 227 18.31 -8.48 22.42
CA GLU A 227 17.26 -7.65 23.00
C GLU A 227 16.40 -7.00 21.91
N ILE A 228 17.02 -6.48 20.85
CA ILE A 228 16.28 -5.99 19.67
C ILE A 228 15.41 -7.11 19.09
N LYS A 229 15.92 -8.35 19.03
CA LYS A 229 15.14 -9.52 18.58
C LYS A 229 13.95 -9.79 19.49
N LYS A 230 14.10 -9.73 20.82
CA LYS A 230 13.00 -9.89 21.78
C LYS A 230 11.94 -8.82 21.61
N ILE A 231 12.33 -7.56 21.37
CA ILE A 231 11.40 -6.46 21.06
C ILE A 231 10.60 -6.78 19.79
N ILE A 232 11.27 -7.16 18.70
CA ILE A 232 10.59 -7.56 17.45
C ILE A 232 9.62 -8.73 17.67
N GLN A 233 9.97 -9.68 18.54
CA GLN A 233 9.13 -10.83 18.87
C GLN A 233 7.80 -10.44 19.56
N LYS A 234 7.78 -9.33 20.32
CA LYS A 234 6.57 -8.82 20.97
C LYS A 234 5.64 -8.07 20.02
N LEU A 235 6.12 -7.62 18.86
CA LEU A 235 5.31 -6.83 17.94
C LEU A 235 4.07 -7.59 17.43
N PRO A 236 2.91 -6.91 17.25
CA PRO A 236 1.67 -7.53 16.78
C PRO A 236 1.80 -8.21 15.41
N ILE A 237 2.62 -7.60 14.54
CA ILE A 237 3.04 -8.14 13.25
C ILE A 237 4.55 -7.98 13.12
N LYS A 238 5.17 -8.81 12.27
CA LYS A 238 6.62 -8.92 12.16
C LYS A 238 7.05 -8.88 10.70
N PRO A 239 8.26 -8.40 10.40
CA PRO A 239 8.89 -8.63 9.10
C PRO A 239 8.95 -10.13 8.79
N ARG A 240 9.04 -10.52 7.52
CA ARG A 240 9.28 -11.94 7.17
C ARG A 240 10.65 -12.41 7.67
N TYR A 241 11.68 -11.58 7.50
CA TYR A 241 13.05 -11.85 7.93
C TYR A 241 13.26 -11.46 9.38
N VAL A 242 12.55 -12.13 10.30
CA VAL A 242 12.57 -11.82 11.74
C VAL A 242 13.97 -11.95 12.35
N ASN A 243 14.80 -12.86 11.84
CA ASN A 243 16.15 -13.07 12.35
C ASN A 243 17.17 -12.05 11.83
N ASP A 244 16.94 -11.47 10.64
CA ASP A 244 17.84 -10.49 10.03
C ASP A 244 17.48 -9.05 10.42
N ALA A 245 16.20 -8.80 10.72
CA ALA A 245 15.70 -7.47 11.07
C ALA A 245 16.47 -6.82 12.25
N PRO A 246 16.82 -7.51 13.35
CA PRO A 246 17.63 -6.92 14.42
C PRO A 246 18.96 -6.34 13.92
N ARG A 247 19.65 -7.05 13.03
CA ARG A 247 20.91 -6.60 12.44
C ARG A 247 20.71 -5.37 11.55
N THR A 248 19.69 -5.40 10.67
CA THR A 248 19.33 -4.24 9.83
C THR A 248 19.04 -2.99 10.68
N ILE A 249 18.27 -3.14 11.77
CA ILE A 249 17.92 -2.04 12.67
C ILE A 249 19.16 -1.49 13.37
N LYS A 250 20.02 -2.37 13.91
CA LYS A 250 21.23 -1.97 14.64
C LYS A 250 22.23 -1.26 13.73
N GLU A 251 22.57 -1.84 12.58
CA GLU A 251 23.53 -1.23 11.64
C GLU A 251 23.04 0.12 11.09
N LEU A 252 21.75 0.25 10.76
CA LEU A 252 21.19 1.55 10.36
C LEU A 252 21.29 2.57 11.49
N SER A 253 21.02 2.16 12.73
CA SER A 253 21.08 3.04 13.90
C SER A 253 22.50 3.50 14.19
N GLU A 254 23.49 2.60 14.09
CA GLU A 254 24.92 2.91 14.23
C GLU A 254 25.37 3.91 13.18
N ILE A 255 25.00 3.73 11.90
CA ILE A 255 25.30 4.71 10.84
C ILE A 255 24.71 6.08 11.19
N VAL A 256 23.43 6.12 11.57
CA VAL A 256 22.74 7.38 11.90
C VAL A 256 23.37 8.09 13.09
N VAL A 257 23.74 7.35 14.15
CA VAL A 257 24.36 7.94 15.35
C VAL A 257 25.78 8.39 15.06
N ASN A 258 26.62 7.51 14.52
CA ASN A 258 28.07 7.73 14.42
C ASN A 258 28.44 8.71 13.30
N GLU A 259 27.72 8.69 12.18
CA GLU A 259 28.07 9.49 11.00
C GLU A 259 27.16 10.71 10.80
N PHE A 260 25.96 10.69 11.39
CA PHE A 260 24.94 11.72 11.20
C PHE A 260 24.47 12.36 12.51
N ASN A 261 25.19 12.13 13.61
CA ASN A 261 24.90 12.68 14.95
C ASN A 261 23.46 12.44 15.41
N GLY A 262 22.93 11.24 15.12
CA GLY A 262 21.57 10.83 15.51
C GLY A 262 20.45 11.37 14.61
N ASP A 263 20.75 12.17 13.60
CA ASP A 263 19.77 12.77 12.70
C ASP A 263 19.77 12.07 11.33
N ALA A 264 18.83 11.14 11.14
CA ALA A 264 18.70 10.38 9.89
C ALA A 264 18.43 11.27 8.67
N SER A 265 17.88 12.49 8.82
CA SER A 265 17.63 13.37 7.68
C SER A 265 18.91 13.82 6.96
N LYS A 266 20.05 13.81 7.68
CA LYS A 266 21.35 14.16 7.10
C LYS A 266 21.91 13.10 6.16
N ILE A 267 21.30 11.90 6.10
CA ILE A 267 21.65 10.91 5.08
C ILE A 267 21.38 11.46 3.67
N TRP A 268 20.31 12.25 3.49
CA TRP A 268 19.89 12.75 2.17
C TRP A 268 19.89 14.27 2.03
N LYS A 269 19.95 15.02 3.13
CA LYS A 269 19.98 16.48 3.05
C LYS A 269 21.27 16.96 2.40
N ASN A 270 21.15 17.68 1.29
CA ASN A 270 22.27 18.20 0.49
C ASN A 270 23.24 17.09 0.01
N LYS A 271 22.70 15.92 -0.32
CA LYS A 271 23.44 14.76 -0.82
C LYS A 271 22.95 14.37 -2.21
N SER A 272 23.86 13.85 -3.03
CA SER A 272 23.49 13.23 -4.30
C SER A 272 22.70 11.93 -4.07
N ALA A 273 21.95 11.50 -5.08
CA ALA A 273 21.22 10.24 -5.01
C ALA A 273 22.19 9.05 -4.84
N GLU A 274 23.39 9.14 -5.41
CA GLU A 274 24.42 8.11 -5.27
C GLU A 274 24.99 8.01 -3.85
N GLU A 275 25.26 9.15 -3.19
CA GLU A 275 25.69 9.17 -1.79
C GLU A 275 24.64 8.56 -0.86
N VAL A 276 23.36 8.87 -1.10
CA VAL A 276 22.24 8.29 -0.34
C VAL A 276 22.18 6.78 -0.54
N LYS A 277 22.20 6.31 -1.78
CA LYS A 277 22.18 4.88 -2.10
C LYS A 277 23.36 4.16 -1.47
N THR A 278 24.57 4.71 -1.60
CA THR A 278 25.81 4.15 -1.03
C THR A 278 25.70 4.01 0.48
N THR A 279 25.17 5.03 1.16
CA THR A 279 24.96 4.99 2.61
C THR A 279 24.01 3.87 3.01
N PHE A 280 22.86 3.78 2.36
CA PHE A 280 21.86 2.76 2.67
C PHE A 280 22.32 1.34 2.32
N GLN A 281 23.10 1.15 1.25
CA GLN A 281 23.61 -0.17 0.84
C GLN A 281 24.64 -0.77 1.82
N ARG A 282 25.19 0.02 2.75
CA ARG A 282 26.00 -0.50 3.86
C ARG A 282 25.17 -1.24 4.91
N VAL A 283 23.85 -1.02 4.95
CA VAL A 283 22.95 -1.66 5.91
C VAL A 283 22.59 -3.07 5.43
N HIS A 284 22.73 -4.04 6.31
CA HIS A 284 22.41 -5.43 6.04
C HIS A 284 20.99 -5.58 5.47
N GLY A 285 20.92 -6.19 4.29
CA GLY A 285 19.67 -6.46 3.61
C GLY A 285 19.20 -5.38 2.64
N VAL A 286 19.91 -4.25 2.56
CA VAL A 286 19.61 -3.16 1.63
C VAL A 286 20.46 -3.30 0.37
N GLY A 287 19.85 -3.83 -0.70
CA GLY A 287 20.49 -3.94 -2.02
C GLY A 287 20.21 -2.75 -2.95
N PRO A 288 20.68 -2.83 -4.21
CA PRO A 288 20.43 -1.81 -5.25
C PRO A 288 18.95 -1.48 -5.45
N GLY A 289 18.06 -2.48 -5.38
CA GLY A 289 16.61 -2.26 -5.50
C GLY A 289 16.04 -1.42 -4.36
N ILE A 290 16.34 -1.76 -3.11
CA ILE A 290 15.81 -1.03 -1.93
C ILE A 290 16.37 0.38 -1.87
N SER A 291 17.67 0.55 -2.10
CA SER A 291 18.30 1.87 -2.16
C SER A 291 17.75 2.75 -3.29
N SER A 292 17.42 2.16 -4.46
CA SER A 292 16.72 2.90 -5.53
C SER A 292 15.32 3.35 -5.10
N MET A 293 14.54 2.47 -4.47
CA MET A 293 13.23 2.87 -3.93
C MET A 293 13.33 3.98 -2.88
N ILE A 294 14.36 3.98 -2.03
CA ILE A 294 14.55 5.02 -1.02
C ILE A 294 14.67 6.40 -1.65
N VAL A 295 15.55 6.57 -2.64
CA VAL A 295 15.73 7.89 -3.30
C VAL A 295 14.48 8.31 -4.07
N LEU A 296 13.76 7.36 -4.68
CA LEU A 296 12.48 7.65 -5.34
C LEU A 296 11.41 8.13 -4.34
N LEU A 297 11.31 7.50 -3.17
CA LEU A 297 10.35 7.90 -2.13
C LEU A 297 10.73 9.23 -1.49
N LEU A 298 12.01 9.49 -1.24
CA LEU A 298 12.49 10.77 -0.73
C LEU A 298 12.02 11.93 -1.61
N GLU A 299 12.13 11.76 -2.92
CA GLU A 299 11.70 12.78 -3.86
C GLU A 299 10.18 12.87 -4.02
N ARG A 300 9.51 11.71 -4.13
CA ARG A 300 8.07 11.65 -4.34
C ARG A 300 7.25 12.08 -3.14
N CYS A 301 7.75 11.82 -1.94
CA CYS A 301 6.97 11.95 -0.72
C CYS A 301 7.49 13.08 0.16
N PHE A 302 8.81 13.26 0.27
CA PHE A 302 9.40 14.13 1.29
C PHE A 302 9.93 15.46 0.74
N GLY A 303 9.70 15.74 -0.54
CA GLY A 303 10.09 17.00 -1.17
C GLY A 303 11.60 17.22 -1.24
N ILE A 304 12.37 16.12 -1.22
CA ILE A 304 13.82 16.13 -1.45
C ILE A 304 14.02 16.14 -2.96
N HIS A 305 14.69 17.16 -3.49
CA HIS A 305 14.97 17.22 -4.91
C HIS A 305 16.40 16.74 -5.19
N PHE A 306 16.52 15.80 -6.12
CA PHE A 306 17.81 15.42 -6.71
C PHE A 306 17.93 16.13 -8.06
N ASN A 307 19.14 16.50 -8.47
CA ASN A 307 19.33 17.27 -9.71
C ASN A 307 19.24 16.37 -10.97
N ASP A 308 19.24 16.98 -12.15
CA ASP A 308 19.17 16.27 -13.44
C ASP A 308 20.26 15.20 -13.64
N LEU A 309 21.45 15.40 -13.07
CA LEU A 309 22.54 14.42 -13.17
C LEU A 309 22.24 13.18 -12.32
N ASP A 310 21.66 13.39 -11.13
CA ASP A 310 21.15 12.31 -10.30
C ASP A 310 19.96 11.61 -10.97
N HIS A 311 18.98 12.36 -11.49
CA HIS A 311 17.77 11.81 -12.13
C HIS A 311 18.08 10.83 -13.25
N ARG A 312 19.06 11.14 -14.12
CA ARG A 312 19.50 10.23 -15.19
C ARG A 312 20.03 8.89 -14.67
N ASN A 313 20.47 8.85 -13.42
CA ASN A 313 21.02 7.67 -12.75
C ASN A 313 20.06 7.06 -11.71
N MET A 314 18.92 7.70 -11.44
CA MET A 314 17.85 7.17 -10.60
C MET A 314 16.95 6.26 -11.43
N ASN A 315 16.98 4.97 -11.12
CA ASN A 315 16.24 3.95 -11.85
C ASN A 315 15.01 3.46 -11.08
N VAL A 316 14.07 2.88 -11.81
CA VAL A 316 12.97 2.09 -11.23
C VAL A 316 13.51 0.93 -10.38
N LYS A 317 12.75 0.45 -9.40
CA LYS A 317 13.03 -0.78 -8.65
C LYS A 317 12.32 -1.96 -9.32
N PRO A 318 13.02 -2.89 -10.00
CA PRO A 318 12.38 -3.99 -10.71
C PRO A 318 11.76 -5.02 -9.76
N ASP A 319 10.54 -4.77 -9.29
CA ASP A 319 9.75 -5.73 -8.51
C ASP A 319 8.75 -6.49 -9.38
N ILE A 320 7.98 -7.40 -8.76
CA ILE A 320 6.97 -8.20 -9.46
C ILE A 320 5.88 -7.37 -10.15
N HIS A 321 5.60 -6.15 -9.66
CA HIS A 321 4.62 -5.24 -10.24
C HIS A 321 5.23 -4.52 -11.44
N ILE A 322 6.43 -3.95 -11.27
CA ILE A 322 7.16 -3.26 -12.34
C ILE A 322 7.40 -4.21 -13.52
N ILE A 323 7.98 -5.40 -13.28
CA ILE A 323 8.27 -6.39 -14.34
C ILE A 323 7.00 -6.76 -15.11
N ARG A 324 5.90 -7.06 -14.40
CA ARG A 324 4.63 -7.45 -15.04
C ARG A 324 4.03 -6.32 -15.87
N VAL A 325 4.01 -5.10 -15.34
CA VAL A 325 3.41 -3.95 -16.03
C VAL A 325 4.27 -3.56 -17.23
N PHE A 326 5.60 -3.54 -17.12
CA PHE A 326 6.51 -3.30 -18.24
C PHE A 326 6.30 -4.32 -19.36
N GLY A 327 6.19 -5.61 -19.03
CA GLY A 327 5.92 -6.67 -20.01
C GLY A 327 4.58 -6.46 -20.73
N ARG A 328 3.51 -6.16 -19.98
CA ARG A 328 2.16 -5.93 -20.56
C ARG A 328 2.05 -4.63 -21.34
N LEU A 329 2.86 -3.62 -21.01
CA LEU A 329 2.99 -2.40 -21.78
C LEU A 329 3.88 -2.57 -23.02
N GLY A 330 4.53 -3.72 -23.20
CA GLY A 330 5.42 -3.98 -24.33
C GLY A 330 6.72 -3.18 -24.26
N PHE A 331 7.21 -2.89 -23.05
CA PHE A 331 8.52 -2.25 -22.85
C PHE A 331 9.67 -3.26 -22.81
N ILE A 332 9.39 -4.49 -22.38
CA ILE A 332 10.36 -5.58 -22.23
C ILE A 332 9.83 -6.84 -22.90
N SER A 333 10.73 -7.70 -23.35
CA SER A 333 10.42 -9.00 -23.96
C SER A 333 10.63 -10.15 -22.98
N GLN A 334 11.56 -10.01 -22.03
CA GLN A 334 11.81 -10.98 -20.97
C GLN A 334 11.55 -10.38 -19.58
N PRO A 335 10.92 -11.12 -18.66
CA PRO A 335 10.55 -10.61 -17.34
C PRO A 335 11.74 -10.64 -16.37
N ASN A 336 12.80 -9.89 -16.66
CA ASN A 336 14.01 -9.82 -15.85
C ASN A 336 14.39 -8.36 -15.50
N GLU A 337 15.19 -8.21 -14.45
CA GLU A 337 15.58 -6.88 -13.93
C GLU A 337 16.38 -6.07 -14.95
N LYS A 338 17.27 -6.71 -15.71
CA LYS A 338 18.12 -6.05 -16.70
C LYS A 338 17.28 -5.35 -17.77
N GLU A 339 16.33 -6.05 -18.36
CA GLU A 339 15.46 -5.46 -19.40
C GLU A 339 14.59 -4.33 -18.85
N VAL A 340 14.09 -4.44 -17.62
CA VAL A 340 13.33 -3.36 -16.98
C VAL A 340 14.18 -2.09 -16.87
N LEU A 341 15.43 -2.22 -16.39
CA LEU A 341 16.33 -1.09 -16.21
C LEU A 341 16.78 -0.48 -17.55
N GLU A 342 17.03 -1.30 -18.57
CA GLU A 342 17.35 -0.84 -19.92
C GLU A 342 16.15 -0.14 -20.57
N ALA A 343 14.95 -0.68 -20.41
CA ALA A 343 13.72 -0.09 -20.93
C ALA A 343 13.40 1.25 -20.26
N ALA A 344 13.52 1.34 -18.92
CA ALA A 344 13.28 2.59 -18.20
C ALA A 344 14.21 3.71 -18.70
N ARG A 345 15.51 3.42 -18.87
CA ARG A 345 16.48 4.35 -19.44
C ARG A 345 16.19 4.72 -20.90
N LYS A 346 15.74 3.76 -21.70
CA LYS A 346 15.40 3.99 -23.12
C LYS A 346 14.18 4.89 -23.27
N PHE A 347 13.12 4.61 -22.51
CA PHE A 347 11.82 5.26 -22.70
C PHE A 347 11.65 6.52 -21.84
N SER A 348 12.42 6.69 -20.76
CA SER A 348 12.41 7.88 -19.90
C SER A 348 13.85 8.30 -19.56
N PRO A 349 14.67 8.72 -20.55
CA PRO A 349 16.11 8.91 -20.37
C PRO A 349 16.52 10.04 -19.42
N GLU A 350 15.70 11.10 -19.33
CA GLU A 350 15.99 12.24 -18.45
C GLU A 350 15.81 11.87 -16.98
N TYR A 351 14.80 11.07 -16.69
CA TYR A 351 14.55 10.52 -15.36
C TYR A 351 13.89 9.13 -15.45
N PRO A 352 14.68 8.04 -15.47
CA PRO A 352 14.14 6.68 -15.60
C PRO A 352 13.23 6.29 -14.43
N GLY A 353 13.55 6.74 -13.22
CA GLY A 353 12.76 6.52 -12.02
C GLY A 353 11.41 7.23 -11.99
N ALA A 354 11.16 8.22 -12.86
CA ALA A 354 9.90 8.97 -12.87
C ALA A 354 8.66 8.11 -13.14
N ILE A 355 8.84 6.97 -13.82
CA ILE A 355 7.76 6.04 -14.12
C ILE A 355 7.60 4.93 -13.07
N ASP A 356 8.45 4.86 -12.04
CA ASP A 356 8.40 3.81 -11.01
C ASP A 356 7.06 3.82 -10.26
N ALA A 357 6.75 4.93 -9.60
CA ALA A 357 5.52 5.13 -8.83
C ALA A 357 4.24 4.82 -9.63
N PRO A 358 4.00 5.39 -10.82
CA PRO A 358 2.78 5.08 -11.57
C PRO A 358 2.71 3.61 -12.00
N VAL A 359 3.81 3.01 -12.44
CA VAL A 359 3.82 1.59 -12.83
C VAL A 359 3.55 0.70 -11.63
N TRP A 360 4.16 0.99 -10.48
CA TRP A 360 3.97 0.22 -9.25
C TRP A 360 2.52 0.28 -8.78
N VAL A 361 1.95 1.49 -8.69
CA VAL A 361 0.55 1.71 -8.30
C VAL A 361 -0.41 1.03 -9.28
N ILE A 362 -0.15 1.11 -10.59
CA ILE A 362 -0.91 0.39 -11.63
C ILE A 362 -0.87 -1.11 -11.37
N GLY A 363 0.32 -1.66 -11.16
CA GLY A 363 0.54 -3.08 -10.94
C GLY A 363 -0.16 -3.61 -9.69
N ARG A 364 -0.35 -2.78 -8.65
CA ARG A 364 -1.07 -3.18 -7.43
C ARG A 364 -2.58 -3.12 -7.58
N LYS A 365 -3.11 -2.05 -8.17
CA LYS A 365 -4.55 -1.75 -8.14
C LYS A 365 -5.32 -2.28 -9.36
N TRP A 366 -4.73 -2.21 -10.56
CA TRP A 366 -5.42 -2.56 -11.80
C TRP A 366 -4.76 -3.73 -12.52
N CYS A 367 -3.45 -3.66 -12.78
CA CYS A 367 -2.73 -4.64 -13.58
C CYS A 367 -2.24 -5.80 -12.70
N THR A 368 -3.16 -6.49 -12.03
CA THR A 368 -2.87 -7.65 -11.16
C THR A 368 -2.48 -8.89 -11.97
N ALA A 369 -1.87 -9.90 -11.33
CA ALA A 369 -1.42 -11.11 -12.03
C ALA A 369 -2.58 -11.84 -12.72
N ASP A 370 -3.64 -12.15 -11.97
CA ASP A 370 -4.70 -13.05 -12.43
C ASP A 370 -5.92 -12.33 -13.01
N THR A 371 -6.33 -11.18 -12.44
CA THR A 371 -7.61 -10.52 -12.76
C THR A 371 -7.42 -9.02 -13.04
N PRO A 372 -6.69 -8.66 -14.10
CA PRO A 372 -6.40 -7.26 -14.38
C PRO A 372 -7.68 -6.49 -14.71
N GLN A 373 -7.85 -5.31 -14.10
CA GLN A 373 -8.98 -4.40 -14.31
C GLN A 373 -8.69 -3.44 -15.47
N CYS A 374 -8.44 -3.99 -16.67
CA CYS A 374 -7.94 -3.24 -17.83
C CYS A 374 -8.79 -2.03 -18.19
N ILE A 375 -10.12 -2.15 -18.21
CA ILE A 375 -11.06 -1.08 -18.59
C ILE A 375 -10.90 0.17 -17.72
N HIS A 376 -10.52 0.00 -16.46
CA HIS A 376 -10.33 1.09 -15.51
C HIS A 376 -8.85 1.47 -15.32
N CYS A 377 -7.94 0.85 -16.06
CA CYS A 377 -6.51 1.10 -15.94
C CYS A 377 -6.18 2.49 -16.52
N PRO A 378 -5.42 3.34 -15.81
CA PRO A 378 -5.04 4.68 -16.28
C PRO A 378 -4.31 4.72 -17.63
N VAL A 379 -3.73 3.58 -18.05
CA VAL A 379 -2.99 3.44 -19.30
C VAL A 379 -3.66 2.50 -20.30
N ASN A 380 -4.96 2.23 -20.12
CA ASN A 380 -5.72 1.27 -20.94
C ASN A 380 -5.63 1.58 -22.44
N GLU A 381 -5.86 2.85 -22.79
CA GLU A 381 -5.93 3.33 -24.18
C GLU A 381 -4.63 3.16 -24.96
N VAL A 382 -3.51 3.09 -24.26
CA VAL A 382 -2.17 2.99 -24.83
C VAL A 382 -1.52 1.63 -24.56
N CYS A 383 -2.22 0.69 -23.92
CA CYS A 383 -1.68 -0.60 -23.53
C CYS A 383 -1.70 -1.58 -24.73
N PRO A 384 -0.53 -2.01 -25.26
CA PRO A 384 -0.51 -2.89 -26.43
C PRO A 384 -1.23 -4.20 -26.20
N LYS A 385 -1.18 -4.76 -24.98
CA LYS A 385 -1.95 -5.96 -24.61
C LYS A 385 -3.45 -5.83 -24.90
N ASN A 386 -4.04 -4.65 -24.82
CA ASN A 386 -5.48 -4.48 -25.07
C ASN A 386 -5.76 -4.06 -26.53
N ILE A 387 -4.81 -3.36 -27.17
CA ILE A 387 -4.92 -2.95 -28.58
C ILE A 387 -4.85 -4.18 -29.52
N THR A 388 -3.95 -5.14 -29.27
CA THR A 388 -3.90 -6.37 -30.09
C THR A 388 -5.12 -7.28 -29.88
N PHE A 389 -5.75 -7.26 -28.70
CA PHE A 389 -6.99 -8.02 -28.46
C PHE A 389 -8.21 -7.41 -29.17
N ASN A 390 -8.30 -6.08 -29.25
CA ASN A 390 -9.38 -5.43 -30.02
C ASN A 390 -9.22 -5.66 -31.53
N ASN A 391 -8.00 -5.59 -32.06
CA ASN A 391 -7.75 -5.87 -33.49
C ASN A 391 -8.00 -7.35 -33.88
N LEU A 392 -7.92 -8.29 -32.94
CA LEU A 392 -8.30 -9.69 -33.16
C LEU A 392 -9.82 -9.89 -33.11
N ASN A 393 -10.54 -9.09 -32.32
CA ASN A 393 -12.01 -9.14 -32.25
C ASN A 393 -12.69 -8.37 -33.40
N GLU A 394 -12.07 -7.31 -33.93
CA GLU A 394 -12.58 -6.56 -35.08
C GLU A 394 -12.32 -7.27 -36.42
N ASN A 395 -11.29 -8.12 -36.50
CA ASN A 395 -11.00 -8.96 -37.69
C ASN A 395 -11.51 -10.41 -37.56
N GLY A 396 -12.26 -10.72 -36.50
CA GLY A 396 -12.73 -12.08 -36.17
C GLY A 396 -14.22 -12.30 -36.39
N GLY A 397 -14.78 -11.68 -37.43
CA GLY A 397 -16.19 -11.81 -37.77
C GLY A 397 -16.45 -11.69 -39.27
N VAL A 398 -15.86 -12.59 -40.07
CA VAL A 398 -16.47 -13.13 -41.30
C VAL A 398 -16.00 -14.58 -41.47
N ASP A 399 -16.99 -15.47 -41.52
CA ASP A 399 -17.03 -16.92 -41.80
C ASP A 399 -16.37 -17.93 -40.84
#